data_AF-A0A3B8LR79-F1
#
_entry.id   AF-A0A3B8LR79-F1
#
_cell.length_a   1.000
_cell.length_b   1.000
_cell.length_c   1.000
_cell.angle_alpha   90.00
_cell.angle_beta   90.00
_cell.angle_gamma   90.00
#
_symmetry.space_group_name_H-M   'P 1'
#
loop_
_entity.id
_entity.type
_entity.pdbx_description
1 polymer ?
#
loop_
_entity_poly.entity_id
_entity_poly.type
_entity_poly.pdbx_seq_one_letter_code
_entity_poly.pdbx_strand_id
1 'polypeptide(L)'
;SPPTLHNGLCLFGSHNGYVYCVSAADGRLVWRFRAAPMHHRIVAFGNVESRWPVSGTVLVQGDTAFVAAGRAPDADGGIQVHALDLQSGNPRWSAQLNSPDSVGLCDFLVSGGDDVFLSNWRFDPQTGEHAKASSNSHLRGGKVGLLESSWLKHDLALRKNIQTWTAKDVSGQLLAFSRDKTVRYEAESRTLTFKGQTTWNHSVPKPAQVTSLILTKSHIVAAGSRDRQAQLAGGILWLLNEQDGAVNKAIELPSEVVFDGLAASRNQVFVSSQNGQLYCFGSKKRASTTRPE
;
A
#
# COMPACT_ATOMS: atom_id res chain seq x y z
N SER A 1 6.37 -3.90 6.01
CA SER A 1 5.82 -3.50 4.71
C SER A 1 5.01 -4.64 4.11
N PRO A 2 4.02 -4.36 3.25
CA PRO A 2 3.41 -5.39 2.40
C PRO A 2 4.47 -6.05 1.50
N PRO A 3 4.48 -7.40 1.38
CA PRO A 3 5.49 -8.10 0.58
C PRO A 3 5.17 -8.03 -0.92
N THR A 4 6.20 -7.97 -1.74
CA THR A 4 6.12 -8.05 -3.21
C THR A 4 6.54 -9.45 -3.67
N LEU A 5 5.66 -10.14 -4.39
CA LEU A 5 5.96 -11.42 -5.01
C LEU A 5 6.29 -11.22 -6.49
N HIS A 6 7.46 -11.70 -6.93
CA HIS A 6 7.89 -11.59 -8.32
C HIS A 6 8.83 -12.73 -8.71
N ASN A 7 8.52 -13.47 -9.79
CA ASN A 7 9.35 -14.56 -10.34
C ASN A 7 9.95 -15.52 -9.29
N GLY A 8 9.11 -16.02 -8.39
CA GLY A 8 9.55 -16.95 -7.33
C GLY A 8 10.28 -16.31 -6.15
N LEU A 9 10.39 -14.99 -6.11
CA LEU A 9 10.95 -14.22 -4.99
C LEU A 9 9.85 -13.51 -4.20
N CYS A 10 10.10 -13.33 -2.91
CA CYS A 10 9.28 -12.55 -1.98
C CYS A 10 10.16 -11.48 -1.32
N LEU A 11 9.87 -10.21 -1.62
CA LEU A 11 10.64 -9.07 -1.15
C LEU A 11 9.83 -8.26 -0.13
N PHE A 12 10.46 -7.86 0.97
CA PHE A 12 9.81 -7.00 1.97
C PHE A 12 10.82 -6.18 2.76
N GLY A 13 10.44 -4.94 3.06
CA GLY A 13 11.11 -4.06 4.00
C GLY A 13 10.72 -4.29 5.45
N SER A 14 11.65 -4.05 6.35
CA SER A 14 11.47 -4.13 7.80
C SER A 14 11.81 -2.81 8.49
N HIS A 15 11.14 -2.55 9.62
CA HIS A 15 11.41 -1.40 10.49
C HIS A 15 12.83 -1.45 11.08
N ASN A 16 13.55 -2.57 10.99
CA ASN A 16 14.96 -2.65 11.38
C ASN A 16 15.94 -2.00 10.37
N GLY A 17 15.43 -1.40 9.29
CA GLY A 17 16.25 -0.70 8.27
C GLY A 17 16.83 -1.62 7.19
N TYR A 18 16.32 -2.84 7.09
CA TYR A 18 16.71 -3.82 6.06
C TYR A 18 15.56 -4.14 5.12
N VAL A 19 15.96 -4.55 3.91
CA VAL A 19 15.13 -5.23 2.94
C VAL A 19 15.58 -6.68 2.89
N TYR A 20 14.61 -7.57 2.79
CA TYR A 20 14.83 -8.99 2.68
C TYR A 20 14.25 -9.48 1.36
N CYS A 21 14.98 -10.39 0.71
CA CYS A 21 14.49 -11.20 -0.38
C CYS A 21 14.60 -12.65 0.02
N VAL A 22 13.47 -13.35 0.00
CA VAL A 22 13.39 -14.77 0.29
C VAL A 22 12.79 -15.51 -0.90
N SER A 23 13.14 -16.79 -1.04
CA SER A 23 12.48 -17.69 -1.98
C SER A 23 11.00 -17.81 -1.61
N ALA A 24 10.11 -17.58 -2.55
CA ALA A 24 8.67 -17.71 -2.35
C ALA A 24 8.24 -19.18 -2.21
N ALA A 25 9.09 -20.13 -2.63
CA ALA A 25 8.79 -21.56 -2.58
C ALA A 25 8.99 -22.15 -1.17
N ASP A 26 10.01 -21.70 -0.45
CA ASP A 26 10.44 -22.31 0.82
C ASP A 26 10.86 -21.32 1.91
N GLY A 27 10.82 -20.01 1.63
CA GLY A 27 11.15 -18.96 2.59
C GLY A 27 12.65 -18.81 2.88
N ARG A 28 13.54 -19.50 2.15
CA ARG A 28 14.99 -19.36 2.36
C ARG A 28 15.46 -17.97 1.95
N LEU A 29 16.34 -17.38 2.78
CA LEU A 29 16.95 -16.09 2.48
C LEU A 29 17.80 -16.18 1.21
N VAL A 30 17.47 -15.35 0.22
CA VAL A 30 18.28 -15.18 -1.01
C VAL A 30 19.32 -14.10 -0.76
N TRP A 31 18.86 -12.92 -0.33
CA TRP A 31 19.72 -11.81 0.05
C TRP A 31 19.04 -10.89 1.06
N ARG A 32 19.84 -10.05 1.74
CA ARG A 32 19.36 -8.93 2.54
C ARG A 32 20.20 -7.69 2.25
N PHE A 33 19.56 -6.53 2.23
CA PHE A 33 20.22 -5.25 1.99
C PHE A 33 19.92 -4.27 3.12
N ARG A 34 20.93 -3.55 3.62
CA ARG A 34 20.74 -2.50 4.62
C ARG A 34 20.42 -1.19 3.89
N ALA A 35 19.14 -0.84 3.83
CA ALA A 35 18.70 0.43 3.25
C ALA A 35 18.95 1.62 4.20
N ALA A 36 19.07 1.36 5.51
CA ALA A 36 19.52 2.38 6.44
C ALA A 36 21.02 2.74 6.20
N PRO A 37 21.39 4.03 6.20
CA PRO A 37 22.77 4.45 5.97
C PRO A 37 23.71 3.95 7.08
N MET A 38 23.20 3.84 8.32
CA MET A 38 23.92 3.33 9.48
C MET A 38 22.99 2.59 10.44
N HIS A 39 23.57 1.77 11.31
CA HIS A 39 22.80 0.97 12.28
C HIS A 39 22.51 1.77 13.56
N HIS A 40 21.56 2.71 13.49
CA HIS A 40 21.06 3.46 14.64
C HIS A 40 19.61 3.10 14.95
N ARG A 41 19.32 2.96 16.24
CA ARG A 41 17.99 2.58 16.74
C ARG A 41 17.39 3.69 17.59
N ILE A 42 16.08 3.83 17.48
CA ILE A 42 15.25 4.74 18.29
C ILE A 42 14.06 3.96 18.85
N VAL A 43 13.39 4.55 19.85
CA VAL A 43 12.06 4.09 20.27
C VAL A 43 11.01 4.91 19.53
N ALA A 44 10.19 4.26 18.73
CA ALA A 44 9.07 4.86 18.03
C ALA A 44 7.84 3.96 18.18
N PHE A 45 6.70 4.54 18.55
CA PHE A 45 5.44 3.82 18.77
C PHE A 45 5.57 2.60 19.71
N GLY A 46 6.41 2.72 20.74
CA GLY A 46 6.68 1.64 21.71
C GLY A 46 7.61 0.53 21.21
N ASN A 47 8.17 0.65 20.00
CA ASN A 47 9.06 -0.34 19.40
C ASN A 47 10.49 0.19 19.27
N VAL A 48 11.48 -0.68 19.46
CA VAL A 48 12.88 -0.38 19.13
C VAL A 48 13.09 -0.68 17.64
N GLU A 49 13.31 0.36 16.85
CA GLU A 49 13.42 0.24 15.39
C GLU A 49 14.53 1.11 14.81
N SER A 50 14.82 0.92 13.52
CA SER A 50 15.78 1.76 12.80
C SER A 50 15.29 3.20 12.76
N ARG A 51 16.25 4.11 12.84
CA ARG A 51 16.01 5.53 12.59
C ARG A 51 15.51 5.77 11.15
N TRP A 52 15.90 4.89 10.21
CA TRP A 52 15.39 4.79 8.84
C TRP A 52 14.66 3.45 8.65
N PRO A 53 13.36 3.34 9.00
CA PRO A 53 12.61 2.13 8.76
C PRO A 53 12.32 1.96 7.25
N VAL A 54 12.15 0.70 6.82
CA VAL A 54 11.64 0.39 5.47
C VAL A 54 10.16 0.01 5.60
N SER A 55 9.29 1.02 5.63
CA SER A 55 7.85 0.84 5.90
C SER A 55 7.04 0.60 4.62
N GLY A 56 7.41 1.24 3.51
CA GLY A 56 6.78 1.08 2.19
C GLY A 56 7.06 -0.27 1.51
N THR A 57 6.24 -0.62 0.53
CA THR A 57 6.42 -1.77 -0.36
C THR A 57 7.73 -1.66 -1.15
N VAL A 58 8.31 -2.81 -1.48
CA VAL A 58 9.41 -2.90 -2.45
C VAL A 58 8.83 -2.92 -3.85
N LEU A 59 9.06 -1.88 -4.65
CA LEU A 59 8.60 -1.85 -6.04
C LEU A 59 9.53 -2.69 -6.90
N VAL A 60 9.01 -3.63 -7.69
CA VAL A 60 9.80 -4.38 -8.68
C VAL A 60 9.38 -3.92 -10.07
N GLN A 61 10.35 -3.49 -10.87
CA GLN A 61 10.16 -3.13 -12.28
C GLN A 61 11.32 -3.71 -13.10
N GLY A 62 10.98 -4.63 -14.01
CA GLY A 62 11.96 -5.41 -14.75
C GLY A 62 12.81 -6.28 -13.81
N ASP A 63 14.12 -6.09 -13.88
CA ASP A 63 15.14 -6.78 -13.07
C ASP A 63 15.62 -5.94 -11.86
N THR A 64 14.89 -4.87 -11.51
CA THR A 64 15.27 -3.92 -10.47
C THR A 64 14.23 -3.86 -9.36
N ALA A 65 14.69 -3.88 -8.10
CA ALA A 65 13.89 -3.66 -6.91
C ALA A 65 14.20 -2.27 -6.33
N PHE A 66 13.18 -1.41 -6.25
CA PHE A 66 13.28 -0.06 -5.69
C PHE A 66 12.77 -0.03 -4.25
N VAL A 67 13.51 0.66 -3.40
CA VAL A 67 13.31 0.68 -1.94
C VAL A 67 13.46 2.10 -1.42
N ALA A 68 12.57 2.51 -0.50
CA ALA A 68 12.72 3.74 0.27
C ALA A 68 12.84 3.43 1.78
N ALA A 69 13.78 4.09 2.46
CA ALA A 69 14.02 3.96 3.90
C ALA A 69 14.15 5.33 4.55
N GLY A 70 13.40 5.57 5.63
CA GLY A 70 13.35 6.88 6.27
C GLY A 70 11.95 7.21 6.76
N ARG A 71 11.78 8.39 7.35
CA ARG A 71 10.48 8.87 7.85
C ARG A 71 9.99 10.11 7.15
N ALA A 72 10.88 11.10 7.01
CA ALA A 72 10.60 12.35 6.35
C ALA A 72 11.91 12.89 5.75
N PRO A 73 11.84 13.72 4.70
CA PRO A 73 13.02 14.31 4.07
C PRO A 73 13.85 15.20 4.99
N ASP A 74 13.23 15.87 5.95
CA ASP A 74 13.84 16.80 6.90
C ASP A 74 14.23 16.14 8.24
N ALA A 75 13.92 14.85 8.41
CA ALA A 75 14.21 14.11 9.63
C ALA A 75 15.38 13.15 9.41
N ASP A 76 16.28 13.08 10.41
CA ASP A 76 17.28 12.02 10.53
C ASP A 76 18.15 11.83 9.27
N GLY A 77 18.47 12.89 8.52
CA GLY A 77 19.25 12.76 7.29
C GLY A 77 18.43 12.27 6.08
N GLY A 78 17.11 12.46 6.10
CA GLY A 78 16.24 12.28 4.94
C GLY A 78 15.92 10.84 4.58
N ILE A 79 15.31 10.67 3.42
CA ILE A 79 14.86 9.38 2.91
C ILE A 79 15.92 8.82 1.98
N GLN A 80 16.42 7.62 2.27
CA GLN A 80 17.28 6.87 1.37
C GLN A 80 16.43 6.15 0.33
N VAL A 81 16.77 6.30 -0.95
CA VAL A 81 16.13 5.60 -2.07
C VAL A 81 17.19 4.77 -2.78
N HIS A 82 16.91 3.50 -3.03
CA HIS A 82 17.85 2.59 -3.66
C HIS A 82 17.17 1.86 -4.81
N ALA A 83 17.92 1.66 -5.89
CA ALA A 83 17.64 0.63 -6.88
C ALA A 83 18.61 -0.53 -6.67
N LEU A 84 18.06 -1.72 -6.48
CA LEU A 84 18.80 -2.94 -6.24
C LEU A 84 18.61 -3.88 -7.42
N ASP A 85 19.66 -4.58 -7.81
CA ASP A 85 19.52 -5.74 -8.67
C ASP A 85 18.61 -6.79 -8.01
N LEU A 86 17.56 -7.23 -8.71
CA LEU A 86 16.53 -8.09 -8.13
C LEU A 86 17.08 -9.44 -7.63
N GLN A 87 18.06 -10.01 -8.34
CA GLN A 87 18.58 -11.34 -8.06
C GLN A 87 19.63 -11.34 -6.95
N SER A 88 20.51 -10.34 -6.93
CA SER A 88 21.63 -10.28 -5.98
C SER A 88 21.39 -9.35 -4.78
N GLY A 89 20.49 -8.38 -4.90
CA GLY A 89 20.30 -7.32 -3.91
C GLY A 89 21.41 -6.26 -3.91
N ASN A 90 22.33 -6.32 -4.87
CA ASN A 90 23.40 -5.33 -4.99
C ASN A 90 22.84 -3.99 -5.47
N PRO A 91 23.28 -2.85 -4.90
CA PRO A 91 22.81 -1.55 -5.34
C PRO A 91 23.31 -1.24 -6.75
N ARG A 92 22.38 -0.88 -7.63
CA ARG A 92 22.66 -0.27 -8.93
C ARG A 92 22.96 1.22 -8.76
N TRP A 93 22.13 1.88 -7.95
CA TRP A 93 22.35 3.25 -7.50
C TRP A 93 21.71 3.48 -6.14
N SER A 94 22.08 4.58 -5.50
CA SER A 94 21.50 5.05 -4.24
C SER A 94 21.43 6.57 -4.25
N ALA A 95 20.31 7.11 -3.78
CA ALA A 95 20.03 8.53 -3.70
C ALA A 95 19.51 8.87 -2.31
N GLN A 96 19.75 10.12 -1.90
CA GLN A 96 19.23 10.66 -0.64
C GLN A 96 18.30 11.81 -0.95
N LEU A 97 17.04 11.67 -0.53
CA LEU A 97 16.05 12.72 -0.58
C LEU A 97 16.04 13.50 0.73
N ASN A 98 16.77 14.61 0.73
CA ASN A 98 16.85 15.57 1.84
C ASN A 98 16.79 16.99 1.25
N SER A 99 15.59 17.40 0.84
CA SER A 99 15.35 18.73 0.28
C SER A 99 14.20 19.43 1.00
N PRO A 100 14.29 20.74 1.29
CA PRO A 100 13.18 21.51 1.86
C PRO A 100 11.91 21.50 0.99
N ASP A 101 12.05 21.26 -0.32
CA ASP A 101 10.92 21.13 -1.25
C ASP A 101 10.24 19.76 -1.17
N SER A 102 10.86 18.82 -0.47
CA SER A 102 10.31 17.50 -0.18
C SER A 102 9.43 17.62 1.05
N VAL A 103 8.13 17.59 0.84
CA VAL A 103 7.15 17.70 1.92
C VAL A 103 6.45 16.37 2.09
N GLY A 104 6.27 15.94 3.33
CA GLY A 104 5.49 14.75 3.69
C GLY A 104 6.35 13.63 4.27
N LEU A 105 5.74 12.45 4.38
CA LEU A 105 6.36 11.26 4.95
C LEU A 105 6.95 10.38 3.85
N CYS A 106 7.86 9.48 4.25
CA CYS A 106 8.29 8.37 3.41
C CYS A 106 7.06 7.52 3.05
N ASP A 107 6.86 7.32 1.76
CA ASP A 107 5.66 6.72 1.17
C ASP A 107 6.04 5.47 0.34
N PHE A 108 5.09 4.93 -0.43
CA PHE A 108 5.36 3.89 -1.43
C PHE A 108 6.11 4.44 -2.64
N LEU A 109 6.99 3.61 -3.20
CA LEU A 109 7.50 3.80 -4.54
C LEU A 109 6.47 3.29 -5.55
N VAL A 110 6.14 4.14 -6.52
CA VAL A 110 5.12 3.88 -7.55
C VAL A 110 5.77 3.93 -8.92
N SER A 111 5.50 2.94 -9.78
CA SER A 111 5.92 2.99 -11.18
C SER A 111 4.96 3.88 -11.98
N GLY A 112 5.52 4.80 -12.78
CA GLY A 112 4.79 5.53 -13.83
C GLY A 112 5.04 4.97 -15.23
N GLY A 113 5.54 3.75 -15.35
CA GLY A 113 5.96 3.15 -16.62
C GLY A 113 7.43 3.44 -16.91
N ASP A 114 7.73 4.67 -17.29
CA ASP A 114 9.09 5.08 -17.66
C ASP A 114 9.92 5.53 -16.44
N ASP A 115 9.25 5.94 -15.37
CA ASP A 115 9.85 6.53 -14.18
C ASP A 115 9.37 5.86 -12.89
N VAL A 116 10.15 6.03 -11.82
CA VAL A 116 9.76 5.65 -10.46
C VAL A 116 9.48 6.90 -9.64
N PHE A 117 8.42 6.87 -8.84
CA PHE A 117 7.98 8.01 -8.05
C PHE A 117 7.95 7.69 -6.56
N LEU A 118 8.37 8.65 -5.74
CA LEU A 118 8.12 8.68 -4.30
C LEU A 118 7.42 10.00 -3.98
N SER A 119 6.13 9.93 -3.63
CA SER A 119 5.31 11.13 -3.44
C SER A 119 5.36 12.06 -4.68
N ASN A 120 5.91 13.26 -4.55
CA ASN A 120 6.08 14.27 -5.59
C ASN A 120 7.48 14.30 -6.21
N TRP A 121 8.28 13.24 -6.02
CA TRP A 121 9.62 13.11 -6.59
C TRP A 121 9.66 12.01 -7.64
N ARG A 122 10.26 12.32 -8.78
CA ARG A 122 10.52 11.40 -9.89
C ARG A 122 11.98 10.97 -9.83
N PHE A 123 12.23 9.70 -10.07
CA PHE A 123 13.55 9.08 -10.17
C PHE A 123 13.66 8.38 -11.52
N ASP A 124 14.75 8.63 -12.23
CA ASP A 124 15.15 7.82 -13.36
C ASP A 124 15.47 6.39 -12.87
N PRO A 125 14.83 5.35 -13.41
CA PRO A 125 15.00 3.98 -12.91
C PRO A 125 16.43 3.46 -13.07
N GLN A 126 17.21 3.96 -14.03
CA GLN A 126 18.54 3.46 -14.36
C GLN A 126 19.65 4.24 -13.66
N THR A 127 19.52 5.57 -13.56
CA THR A 127 20.60 6.45 -13.06
C THR A 127 20.36 6.91 -11.62
N GLY A 128 19.11 6.93 -11.16
CA GLY A 128 18.73 7.53 -9.87
C GLY A 128 18.72 9.06 -9.88
N GLU A 129 18.94 9.69 -11.04
CA GLU A 129 18.71 11.12 -11.20
C GLU A 129 17.26 11.45 -10.84
N HIS A 130 17.07 12.48 -10.03
CA HIS A 130 15.76 12.78 -9.48
C HIS A 130 15.46 14.27 -9.44
N ALA A 131 14.18 14.56 -9.60
CA ALA A 131 13.65 15.92 -9.59
C ALA A 131 12.21 15.91 -9.10
N LYS A 132 11.71 17.10 -8.76
CA LYS A 132 10.30 17.28 -8.42
C LYS A 132 9.43 16.96 -9.65
N ALA A 133 8.45 16.08 -9.46
CA ALA A 133 7.47 15.76 -10.47
C ALA A 133 6.45 16.92 -10.61
N SER A 134 6.20 17.33 -11.85
CA SER A 134 5.22 18.39 -12.18
C SER A 134 3.82 17.85 -12.46
N SER A 135 3.68 16.55 -12.76
CA SER A 135 2.41 15.90 -13.12
C SER A 135 1.83 15.05 -11.98
N ASN A 136 0.52 14.77 -12.08
CA ASN A 136 -0.24 13.91 -11.16
C ASN A 136 -0.61 12.58 -11.84
N SER A 137 0.22 12.10 -12.78
CA SER A 137 -0.12 10.92 -13.59
C SER A 137 -0.04 9.60 -12.82
N HIS A 138 0.71 9.56 -11.72
CA HIS A 138 0.90 8.39 -10.85
C HIS A 138 0.04 8.46 -9.58
N LEU A 139 -0.04 7.33 -8.87
CA LEU A 139 -0.62 7.28 -7.53
C LEU A 139 0.29 8.02 -6.55
N ARG A 140 -0.28 8.94 -5.77
CA ARG A 140 0.44 9.64 -4.71
C ARG A 140 -0.45 9.98 -3.53
N GLY A 141 0.15 10.05 -2.34
CA GLY A 141 -0.48 10.57 -1.15
C GLY A 141 -0.46 12.10 -1.09
N GLY A 142 -1.33 12.65 -0.24
CA GLY A 142 -1.30 14.04 0.20
C GLY A 142 -0.23 14.28 1.26
N LYS A 143 -0.48 15.20 2.20
CA LYS A 143 0.52 15.63 3.19
C LYS A 143 1.01 14.52 4.13
N VAL A 144 0.19 13.50 4.37
CA VAL A 144 0.47 12.41 5.34
C VAL A 144 0.80 11.07 4.67
N GLY A 145 0.99 11.06 3.35
CA GLY A 145 1.33 9.84 2.59
C GLY A 145 0.19 8.81 2.50
N LEU A 146 0.52 7.61 2.02
CA LEU A 146 -0.41 6.49 1.82
C LEU A 146 -0.30 5.42 2.92
N LEU A 147 0.67 5.51 3.83
CA LEU A 147 1.06 4.41 4.73
C LEU A 147 0.39 4.38 6.12
N GLU A 148 -0.37 5.41 6.49
CA GLU A 148 -0.81 5.62 7.88
C GLU A 148 -2.34 5.73 7.97
N SER A 149 -2.98 5.00 8.89
CA SER A 149 -4.44 5.01 9.03
C SER A 149 -4.97 5.78 10.24
N SER A 150 -4.10 6.29 11.10
CA SER A 150 -4.49 6.98 12.34
C SER A 150 -5.40 8.19 12.06
N TRP A 151 -5.17 8.89 10.94
CA TRP A 151 -5.99 10.03 10.50
C TRP A 151 -7.46 9.67 10.20
N LEU A 152 -7.76 8.42 9.83
CA LEU A 152 -9.15 7.98 9.61
C LEU A 152 -10.00 7.94 10.89
N LYS A 153 -9.35 7.94 12.06
CA LYS A 153 -10.03 7.96 13.37
C LYS A 153 -10.42 9.37 13.82
N HIS A 154 -9.87 10.42 13.18
CA HIS A 154 -10.06 11.81 13.62
C HIS A 154 -11.03 12.57 12.71
N ASP A 155 -12.18 12.98 13.24
CA ASP A 155 -13.23 13.67 12.48
C ASP A 155 -12.73 14.93 11.79
N LEU A 156 -11.89 15.73 12.47
CA LEU A 156 -11.31 16.94 11.88
C LEU A 156 -10.41 16.60 10.68
N ALA A 157 -9.67 15.49 10.75
CA ALA A 157 -8.78 15.07 9.68
C ALA A 157 -9.55 14.60 8.45
N LEU A 158 -10.68 13.91 8.66
CA LEU A 158 -11.61 13.52 7.60
C LEU A 158 -12.17 14.78 6.90
N ARG A 159 -12.73 15.73 7.66
CA ARG A 159 -13.33 16.97 7.13
C ARG A 159 -12.33 17.86 6.40
N LYS A 160 -11.06 17.81 6.79
CA LYS A 160 -9.97 18.60 6.17
C LYS A 160 -9.26 17.86 5.05
N ASN A 161 -9.69 16.63 4.70
CA ASN A 161 -9.07 15.77 3.68
C ASN A 161 -7.54 15.65 3.86
N ILE A 162 -7.08 15.55 5.11
CA ILE A 162 -5.64 15.54 5.44
C ILE A 162 -4.94 14.36 4.77
N GLN A 163 -5.60 13.18 4.81
CA GLN A 163 -5.20 12.00 4.06
C GLN A 163 -6.01 11.92 2.78
N THR A 164 -5.35 12.13 1.64
CA THR A 164 -5.96 11.99 0.32
C THR A 164 -4.99 11.24 -0.58
N TRP A 165 -5.51 10.28 -1.30
CA TRP A 165 -4.82 9.51 -2.33
C TRP A 165 -5.32 10.03 -3.67
N THR A 166 -4.41 10.33 -4.57
CA THR A 166 -4.75 10.81 -5.92
C THR A 166 -4.07 9.92 -6.95
N ALA A 167 -4.84 9.46 -7.93
CA ALA A 167 -4.29 8.92 -9.17
C ALA A 167 -5.12 9.44 -10.35
N LYS A 168 -4.46 9.92 -11.40
CA LYS A 168 -5.11 10.58 -12.55
C LYS A 168 -5.97 11.76 -12.07
N ASP A 169 -7.25 11.77 -12.42
CA ASP A 169 -8.26 12.78 -12.06
C ASP A 169 -9.10 12.39 -10.83
N VAL A 170 -8.77 11.29 -10.16
CA VAL A 170 -9.55 10.75 -9.04
C VAL A 170 -8.80 10.89 -7.73
N SER A 171 -9.48 11.46 -6.74
CA SER A 171 -8.98 11.61 -5.37
C SER A 171 -9.97 11.05 -4.35
N GLY A 172 -9.48 10.44 -3.28
CA GLY A 172 -10.27 9.93 -2.14
C GLY A 172 -9.38 9.51 -0.95
N GLN A 173 -9.95 9.11 0.18
CA GLN A 173 -9.19 8.60 1.33
C GLN A 173 -8.64 7.19 1.11
N LEU A 174 -9.30 6.39 0.25
CA LEU A 174 -8.77 5.16 -0.32
C LEU A 174 -9.06 5.15 -1.82
N LEU A 175 -8.21 4.49 -2.57
CA LEU A 175 -8.32 4.38 -4.01
C LEU A 175 -7.85 3.01 -4.47
N ALA A 176 -8.64 2.35 -5.32
CA ALA A 176 -8.17 1.24 -6.13
C ALA A 176 -8.48 1.53 -7.59
N PHE A 177 -7.56 1.24 -8.49
CA PHE A 177 -7.71 1.60 -9.89
C PHE A 177 -7.02 0.61 -10.82
N SER A 178 -7.43 0.67 -12.08
CA SER A 178 -6.82 -0.02 -13.21
C SER A 178 -6.65 0.98 -14.36
N ARG A 179 -6.43 0.49 -15.59
CA ARG A 179 -6.26 1.36 -16.75
C ARG A 179 -7.54 2.17 -17.03
N ASP A 180 -8.70 1.54 -16.94
CA ASP A 180 -10.01 2.05 -17.38
C ASP A 180 -11.02 2.22 -16.24
N LYS A 181 -10.73 1.69 -15.04
CA LYS A 181 -11.65 1.73 -13.90
C LYS A 181 -11.01 2.32 -12.67
N THR A 182 -11.80 3.04 -11.89
CA THR A 182 -11.40 3.57 -10.58
C THR A 182 -12.51 3.33 -9.58
N VAL A 183 -12.15 2.97 -8.36
CA VAL A 183 -13.04 3.03 -7.20
C VAL A 183 -12.35 3.83 -6.12
N ARG A 184 -13.05 4.83 -5.59
CA ARG A 184 -12.57 5.63 -4.46
C ARG A 184 -13.51 5.50 -3.29
N TYR A 185 -12.97 5.73 -2.10
CA TYR A 185 -13.76 5.90 -0.89
C TYR A 185 -13.56 7.31 -0.34
N GLU A 186 -14.67 7.99 -0.10
CA GLU A 186 -14.71 9.26 0.60
C GLU A 186 -15.21 9.05 2.02
N ALA A 187 -14.35 9.27 3.01
CA ALA A 187 -14.62 8.91 4.40
C ALA A 187 -15.66 9.84 5.07
N GLU A 188 -15.63 11.14 4.77
CA GLU A 188 -16.56 12.13 5.34
C GLU A 188 -17.99 11.89 4.85
N SER A 189 -18.18 11.77 3.53
CA SER A 189 -19.47 11.45 2.92
C SER A 189 -19.83 9.97 3.02
N ARG A 190 -18.90 9.12 3.46
CA ARG A 190 -19.02 7.66 3.59
C ARG A 190 -19.43 6.98 2.28
N THR A 191 -18.91 7.47 1.16
CA THR A 191 -19.36 7.05 -0.17
C THR A 191 -18.23 6.33 -0.91
N LEU A 192 -18.53 5.13 -1.40
CA LEU A 192 -17.74 4.47 -2.44
C LEU A 192 -18.24 4.94 -3.80
N THR A 193 -17.36 5.48 -4.62
CA THR A 193 -17.69 5.90 -5.99
C THR A 193 -16.89 5.06 -6.96
N PHE A 194 -17.59 4.33 -7.82
CA PHE A 194 -17.00 3.61 -8.94
C PHE A 194 -17.18 4.40 -10.23
N LYS A 195 -16.12 4.45 -11.03
CA LYS A 195 -16.14 4.96 -12.41
C LYS A 195 -15.48 3.93 -13.32
N GLY A 196 -16.23 3.44 -14.29
CA GLY A 196 -15.77 2.56 -15.36
C GLY A 196 -16.71 2.70 -16.57
N GLN A 197 -17.21 1.59 -17.11
CA GLN A 197 -18.28 1.65 -18.12
C GLN A 197 -19.59 2.20 -17.53
N THR A 198 -19.87 1.86 -16.27
CA THR A 198 -20.94 2.46 -15.48
C THR A 198 -20.33 3.37 -14.41
N THR A 199 -21.14 4.28 -13.88
CA THR A 199 -20.79 5.10 -12.73
C THR A 199 -21.88 4.96 -11.69
N TRP A 200 -21.50 4.65 -10.47
CA TRP A 200 -22.43 4.53 -9.35
C TRP A 200 -21.77 4.91 -8.03
N ASN A 201 -22.62 5.18 -7.05
CA ASN A 201 -22.24 5.46 -5.68
C ASN A 201 -22.86 4.44 -4.75
N HIS A 202 -22.09 3.98 -3.77
CA HIS A 202 -22.54 3.12 -2.69
C HIS A 202 -22.28 3.78 -1.34
N SER A 203 -23.34 3.99 -0.56
CA SER A 203 -23.25 4.57 0.78
C SER A 203 -22.87 3.51 1.80
N VAL A 204 -21.72 3.67 2.45
CA VAL A 204 -21.26 2.77 3.52
C VAL A 204 -22.13 3.01 4.77
N PRO A 205 -22.75 1.98 5.36
CA PRO A 205 -23.71 2.12 6.47
C PRO A 205 -23.05 2.49 7.80
N LYS A 206 -23.67 3.41 8.57
CA LYS A 206 -23.18 3.79 9.91
C LYS A 206 -23.28 2.60 10.88
N PRO A 207 -22.34 2.39 11.81
CA PRO A 207 -21.13 3.20 12.09
C PRO A 207 -19.86 2.75 11.34
N ALA A 208 -19.98 1.86 10.35
CA ALA A 208 -18.84 1.23 9.69
C ALA A 208 -17.97 2.20 8.87
N GLN A 209 -16.71 1.83 8.68
CA GLN A 209 -15.69 2.61 7.97
C GLN A 209 -14.83 1.69 7.11
N VAL A 210 -14.55 2.09 5.86
CA VAL A 210 -13.64 1.35 4.97
C VAL A 210 -12.20 1.77 5.24
N THR A 211 -11.29 0.80 5.38
CA THR A 211 -9.84 0.98 5.60
C THR A 211 -8.98 0.19 4.61
N SER A 212 -9.58 -0.65 3.78
CA SER A 212 -8.91 -1.33 2.67
C SER A 212 -9.88 -1.54 1.51
N LEU A 213 -9.37 -1.40 0.29
CA LEU A 213 -10.17 -1.39 -0.93
C LEU A 213 -9.36 -2.02 -2.06
N ILE A 214 -9.90 -3.04 -2.71
CA ILE A 214 -9.29 -3.63 -3.91
C ILE A 214 -10.33 -3.73 -5.02
N LEU A 215 -9.84 -3.58 -6.25
CA LEU A 215 -10.62 -3.75 -7.46
C LEU A 215 -10.22 -5.06 -8.14
N THR A 216 -11.22 -5.88 -8.49
CA THR A 216 -11.00 -7.11 -9.27
C THR A 216 -11.64 -6.95 -10.66
N LYS A 217 -11.61 -8.00 -11.49
CA LYS A 217 -12.21 -7.96 -12.84
C LYS A 217 -13.72 -7.77 -12.86
N SER A 218 -14.42 -8.16 -11.79
CA SER A 218 -15.90 -8.18 -11.77
C SER A 218 -16.51 -7.75 -10.44
N HIS A 219 -15.70 -7.45 -9.43
CA HIS A 219 -16.15 -7.07 -8.10
C HIS A 219 -15.24 -6.01 -7.51
N ILE A 220 -15.83 -5.16 -6.68
CA ILE A 220 -15.14 -4.30 -5.74
C ILE A 220 -15.16 -5.04 -4.39
N VAL A 221 -14.02 -5.11 -3.73
CA VAL A 221 -13.93 -5.64 -2.37
C VAL A 221 -13.51 -4.52 -1.46
N ALA A 222 -14.35 -4.18 -0.49
CA ALA A 222 -14.08 -3.17 0.50
C ALA A 222 -14.10 -3.82 1.88
N ALA A 223 -13.20 -3.41 2.78
CA ALA A 223 -13.21 -3.89 4.14
C ALA A 223 -12.79 -2.80 5.13
N GLY A 224 -13.18 -2.98 6.39
CA GLY A 224 -12.72 -2.13 7.47
C GLY A 224 -13.40 -2.45 8.78
N SER A 225 -13.62 -1.45 9.65
CA SER A 225 -14.23 -1.64 10.96
C SER A 225 -15.75 -1.58 10.88
N ARG A 226 -16.43 -2.37 11.74
CA ARG A 226 -17.90 -2.25 11.92
C ARG A 226 -18.29 -0.98 12.64
N ASP A 227 -17.42 -0.49 13.51
CA ASP A 227 -17.53 0.81 14.17
C ASP A 227 -16.11 1.34 14.37
N ARG A 228 -15.81 2.55 13.88
CA ARG A 228 -14.48 3.16 14.03
C ARG A 228 -14.24 3.79 15.40
N GLN A 229 -15.30 4.07 16.16
CA GLN A 229 -15.24 4.72 17.48
C GLN A 229 -15.29 3.69 18.62
N ALA A 230 -15.92 2.54 18.40
CA ALA A 230 -15.96 1.48 19.40
C ALA A 230 -14.74 0.55 19.28
N GLN A 231 -14.01 0.41 20.39
CA GLN A 231 -12.93 -0.57 20.48
C GLN A 231 -13.51 -1.98 20.35
N LEU A 232 -12.80 -2.88 19.66
CA LEU A 232 -13.20 -4.29 19.46
C LEU A 232 -14.51 -4.50 18.70
N ALA A 233 -14.97 -3.51 17.93
CA ALA A 233 -16.16 -3.66 17.09
C ALA A 233 -16.02 -4.76 16.02
N GLY A 234 -14.82 -5.29 15.79
CA GLY A 234 -14.56 -6.27 14.74
C GLY A 234 -14.54 -5.64 13.35
N GLY A 235 -14.35 -6.49 12.34
CA GLY A 235 -14.25 -6.08 10.95
C GLY A 235 -15.50 -6.41 10.15
N ILE A 236 -15.58 -5.84 8.96
CA ILE A 236 -16.58 -6.18 7.96
C ILE A 236 -15.96 -6.16 6.57
N LEU A 237 -16.35 -7.13 5.76
CA LEU A 237 -15.94 -7.29 4.38
C LEU A 237 -17.18 -7.21 3.49
N TRP A 238 -17.16 -6.30 2.53
CA TRP A 238 -18.18 -6.17 1.49
C TRP A 238 -17.65 -6.63 0.15
N LEU A 239 -18.45 -7.43 -0.54
CA LEU A 239 -18.27 -7.78 -1.93
C LEU A 239 -19.36 -7.06 -2.73
N LEU A 240 -18.97 -6.03 -3.48
CA LEU A 240 -19.89 -5.24 -4.29
C LEU A 240 -19.76 -5.63 -5.77
N ASN A 241 -20.90 -5.67 -6.46
CA ASN A 241 -20.95 -5.86 -7.90
C ASN A 241 -20.43 -4.59 -8.61
N GLU A 242 -19.59 -4.80 -9.62
CA GLU A 242 -19.03 -3.70 -10.42
C GLU A 242 -20.08 -2.95 -11.26
N GLN A 243 -21.17 -3.60 -11.66
CA GLN A 243 -22.13 -3.01 -12.59
C GLN A 243 -23.01 -1.94 -11.93
N ASP A 244 -23.49 -2.22 -10.72
CA ASP A 244 -24.54 -1.44 -10.04
C ASP A 244 -24.18 -1.05 -8.59
N GLY A 245 -23.07 -1.52 -8.05
CA GLY A 245 -22.68 -1.26 -6.66
C GLY A 245 -23.52 -2.02 -5.62
N ALA A 246 -24.32 -3.00 -6.04
CA ALA A 246 -25.10 -3.84 -5.13
C ALA A 246 -24.16 -4.70 -4.28
N VAL A 247 -24.51 -4.87 -3.00
CA VAL A 247 -23.76 -5.72 -2.07
C VAL A 247 -24.16 -7.17 -2.32
N ASN A 248 -23.29 -7.93 -2.98
CA ASN A 248 -23.47 -9.36 -3.18
C ASN A 248 -23.31 -10.13 -1.87
N LYS A 249 -22.33 -9.72 -1.03
CA LYS A 249 -22.11 -10.28 0.31
C LYS A 249 -21.57 -9.25 1.27
N ALA A 250 -21.98 -9.36 2.53
CA ALA A 250 -21.35 -8.74 3.68
C ALA A 250 -20.95 -9.84 4.67
N ILE A 251 -19.70 -9.84 5.11
CA ILE A 251 -19.15 -10.85 6.02
C ILE A 251 -18.57 -10.13 7.23
N GLU A 252 -19.08 -10.45 8.41
CA GLU A 252 -18.51 -9.95 9.66
C GLU A 252 -17.22 -10.70 10.00
N LEU A 253 -16.23 -9.97 10.50
CA LEU A 253 -14.93 -10.49 10.89
C LEU A 253 -14.74 -10.31 12.40
N PRO A 254 -14.14 -11.29 13.09
CA PRO A 254 -13.89 -11.22 14.54
C PRO A 254 -13.04 -10.04 15.00
N SER A 255 -12.22 -9.47 14.11
CA SER A 255 -11.34 -8.35 14.42
C SER A 255 -11.26 -7.40 13.23
N GLU A 256 -10.88 -6.15 13.49
CA GLU A 256 -10.70 -5.13 12.46
C GLU A 256 -9.70 -5.58 11.40
N VAL A 257 -9.89 -5.10 10.18
CA VAL A 257 -8.98 -5.33 9.07
C VAL A 257 -7.77 -4.39 9.22
N VAL A 258 -6.58 -4.90 8.90
CA VAL A 258 -5.37 -4.09 8.78
C VAL A 258 -5.59 -3.03 7.70
N PHE A 259 -5.10 -1.81 7.90
CA PHE A 259 -5.17 -0.78 6.88
C PHE A 259 -4.47 -1.24 5.60
N ASP A 260 -5.16 -1.09 4.47
CA ASP A 260 -4.74 -1.67 3.19
C ASP A 260 -4.43 -3.19 3.21
N GLY A 261 -5.09 -3.92 4.12
CA GLY A 261 -4.82 -5.33 4.41
C GLY A 261 -5.54 -6.36 3.52
N LEU A 262 -6.05 -5.95 2.36
CA LEU A 262 -6.71 -6.84 1.40
C LEU A 262 -5.76 -7.24 0.27
N ALA A 263 -5.87 -8.50 -0.16
CA ALA A 263 -5.28 -8.97 -1.40
C ALA A 263 -6.24 -9.90 -2.13
N ALA A 264 -6.12 -10.00 -3.46
CA ALA A 264 -6.86 -10.99 -4.24
C ALA A 264 -5.94 -11.74 -5.20
N SER A 265 -6.15 -13.05 -5.29
CA SER A 265 -5.46 -13.90 -6.25
C SER A 265 -6.28 -15.16 -6.51
N ARG A 266 -6.27 -15.68 -7.75
CA ARG A 266 -6.90 -16.96 -8.13
C ARG A 266 -8.34 -17.14 -7.62
N ASN A 267 -9.19 -16.12 -7.77
CA ASN A 267 -10.59 -16.09 -7.27
C ASN A 267 -10.72 -16.22 -5.75
N GLN A 268 -9.69 -15.84 -5.01
CA GLN A 268 -9.69 -15.76 -3.56
C GLN A 268 -9.39 -14.35 -3.11
N VAL A 269 -10.02 -13.95 -2.02
CA VAL A 269 -9.77 -12.71 -1.29
C VAL A 269 -9.11 -13.09 0.04
N PHE A 270 -7.98 -12.46 0.31
CA PHE A 270 -7.23 -12.60 1.55
C PHE A 270 -7.41 -11.34 2.39
N VAL A 271 -7.65 -11.51 3.68
CA VAL A 271 -7.89 -10.41 4.62
C VAL A 271 -6.96 -10.56 5.82
N SER A 272 -6.03 -9.62 5.98
CA SER A 272 -5.19 -9.53 7.17
C SER A 272 -5.94 -8.77 8.27
N SER A 273 -6.02 -9.36 9.47
CA SER A 273 -6.72 -8.76 10.61
C SER A 273 -5.75 -8.28 11.69
N GLN A 274 -6.12 -7.22 12.41
CA GLN A 274 -5.28 -6.61 13.45
C GLN A 274 -4.97 -7.55 14.63
N ASN A 275 -5.76 -8.61 14.82
CA ASN A 275 -5.47 -9.65 15.80
C ASN A 275 -4.43 -10.70 15.33
N GLY A 276 -3.81 -10.50 14.16
CA GLY A 276 -2.78 -11.39 13.61
C GLY A 276 -3.32 -12.58 12.80
N GLN A 277 -4.64 -12.67 12.58
CA GLN A 277 -5.24 -13.73 11.77
C GLN A 277 -5.32 -13.34 10.29
N LEU A 278 -5.17 -14.34 9.41
CA LEU A 278 -5.36 -14.23 7.97
C LEU A 278 -6.60 -15.03 7.57
N TYR A 279 -7.56 -14.37 6.93
CA TYR A 279 -8.77 -14.99 6.41
C TYR A 279 -8.68 -15.16 4.90
N CYS A 280 -9.24 -16.25 4.37
CA CYS A 280 -9.30 -16.52 2.95
C CYS A 280 -10.74 -16.87 2.54
N PHE A 281 -11.29 -16.09 1.61
CA PHE A 281 -12.64 -16.29 1.07
C PHE A 281 -12.57 -16.59 -0.42
N GLY A 282 -13.36 -17.55 -0.90
CA GLY A 282 -13.42 -17.91 -2.32
C GLY A 282 -13.65 -19.40 -2.54
N SER A 283 -13.89 -19.81 -3.78
CA SER A 283 -14.07 -21.21 -4.12
C SER A 283 -12.73 -21.95 -4.06
N LYS A 284 -12.62 -23.02 -3.27
CA LYS A 284 -11.54 -24.02 -3.41
C LYS A 284 -11.74 -24.80 -4.72
N LYS A 285 -11.55 -24.20 -5.89
CA LYS A 285 -11.28 -25.02 -7.07
C LYS A 285 -9.92 -25.64 -6.82
N ARG A 286 -9.90 -26.97 -6.58
CA ARG A 286 -8.66 -27.77 -6.49
C ARG A 286 -7.77 -27.33 -7.64
N ALA A 287 -6.58 -26.81 -7.32
CA ALA A 287 -5.56 -26.63 -8.33
C ALA A 287 -5.32 -28.00 -8.97
N SER A 288 -5.60 -28.13 -10.27
CA SER A 288 -4.95 -29.17 -11.04
C SER A 288 -3.46 -28.95 -10.88
N THR A 289 -2.76 -30.01 -10.54
CA THR A 289 -1.30 -30.09 -10.45
C THR A 289 -0.65 -29.68 -11.77
N THR A 290 -0.47 -28.39 -11.99
CA THR A 290 0.48 -27.87 -12.97
C THR A 290 1.33 -26.82 -12.25
N ARG A 291 2.64 -27.10 -12.23
CA ARG A 291 3.67 -26.27 -11.59
C ARG A 291 3.61 -24.84 -12.15
N PRO A 292 3.93 -23.81 -11.36
CA PRO A 292 4.14 -22.48 -11.89
C PRO A 292 5.46 -22.48 -12.69
N GLU A 293 5.37 -22.18 -13.98
CA GLU A 293 6.46 -21.60 -14.77
C GLU A 293 6.60 -20.11 -14.44
#